data_AF-W9TAB5-F1
#
_entry.id   AF-W9TAB5-F1
#
_cell.length_a   1.000
_cell.length_b   1.000
_cell.length_c   1.000
_cell.angle_alpha   90.00
_cell.angle_beta   90.00
_cell.angle_gamma   90.00
#
_symmetry.space_group_name_H-M   'P 1'
#
loop_
_entity.id
_entity.type
_entity.pdbx_description
1 polymer ?
#
loop_
_entity_poly.entity_id
_entity_poly.type
_entity_poly.pdbx_seq_one_letter_code
_entity_poly.pdbx_strand_id
1 'polypeptide(L)'
;MLALGLLVDDAIIAVEMMAIKMEQGYDRLKAASFAWTSTAFPMLTGTLITAAGFLPIATANSSTGEYTRSIFQVVTISLIASWVAAVMFVPLLGEKLLPDMAKRAAQKYGGSSEGHDPYSTAFYQRVRHVVTFCVRHRKTVIVLTLAAFVAAVMLFRLVPQQFFPASGRLELMVDLKLAEGASLKATEAEVLRLEGMLKERVGIDNYVAYVGTGSPRFYLPLDQQLPATSFAQFVVLAESIERAKSCAAG
;
A
#
# COMPACT_ATOMS: atom_id res chain seq x y z
N MET A 1 -3.03 4.19 -4.70
CA MET A 1 -2.30 3.53 -5.81
C MET A 1 -2.39 2.00 -5.73
N LEU A 2 -2.11 1.36 -4.57
CA LEU A 2 -2.23 -0.11 -4.43
C LEU A 2 -3.61 -0.67 -4.82
N ALA A 3 -4.69 -0.02 -4.36
CA ALA A 3 -6.06 -0.47 -4.65
C ALA A 3 -6.44 -0.35 -6.14
N LEU A 4 -5.89 0.62 -6.88
CA LEU A 4 -6.22 0.82 -8.30
C LEU A 4 -5.62 -0.30 -9.17
N GLY A 5 -4.39 -0.73 -8.86
CA GLY A 5 -3.73 -1.82 -9.57
C GLY A 5 -4.48 -3.15 -9.42
N LEU A 6 -4.89 -3.46 -8.18
CA LEU A 6 -5.67 -4.67 -7.90
C LEU A 6 -7.09 -4.60 -8.48
N LEU A 7 -7.69 -3.40 -8.58
CA LEU A 7 -9.01 -3.21 -9.18
C LEU A 7 -9.01 -3.56 -10.67
N VAL A 8 -7.97 -3.11 -11.39
CA VAL A 8 -7.89 -3.34 -12.84
C VAL A 8 -7.51 -4.78 -13.16
N ASP A 9 -6.79 -5.47 -12.27
CA ASP A 9 -6.38 -6.87 -12.46
C ASP A 9 -7.59 -7.81 -12.60
N ASP A 10 -8.58 -7.70 -11.71
CA ASP A 10 -9.81 -8.50 -11.81
C ASP A 10 -10.54 -8.28 -13.15
N ALA A 11 -10.65 -7.03 -13.59
CA ALA A 11 -11.28 -6.71 -14.86
C ALA A 11 -10.50 -7.25 -16.07
N ILE A 12 -9.16 -7.18 -16.03
CA ILE A 12 -8.30 -7.72 -17.08
C ILE A 12 -8.47 -9.24 -17.17
N ILE A 13 -8.39 -9.97 -16.05
CA ILE A 13 -8.51 -11.44 -16.02
C ILE A 13 -9.87 -11.87 -16.57
N ALA A 14 -10.96 -11.20 -16.19
CA ALA A 14 -12.29 -11.51 -16.68
C ALA A 14 -12.43 -11.29 -18.19
N VAL A 15 -11.86 -10.19 -18.73
CA VAL A 15 -11.86 -9.89 -20.17
C VAL A 15 -10.99 -10.87 -20.94
N GLU A 16 -9.79 -11.20 -20.45
CA GLU A 16 -8.86 -12.12 -21.09
C GLU A 16 -9.45 -13.54 -21.16
N MET A 17 -10.04 -14.03 -20.07
CA MET A 17 -10.71 -15.33 -20.06
C MET A 17 -11.88 -15.39 -21.03
N MET A 18 -12.65 -14.31 -21.15
CA MET A 18 -13.73 -14.22 -22.14
C MET A 18 -13.18 -14.20 -23.59
N ALA A 19 -12.10 -13.47 -23.84
CA ALA A 19 -11.44 -13.41 -25.14
C ALA A 19 -10.89 -14.78 -25.59
N ILE A 20 -10.19 -15.50 -24.70
CA ILE A 20 -9.66 -16.84 -24.98
C ILE A 20 -10.80 -17.81 -25.30
N LYS A 21 -11.92 -17.74 -24.60
CA LYS A 21 -13.09 -18.59 -24.90
C LYS A 21 -13.77 -18.25 -26.22
N MET A 22 -13.84 -16.97 -26.58
CA MET A 22 -14.31 -16.54 -27.89
C MET A 22 -13.38 -17.00 -29.03
N GLU A 23 -12.07 -17.03 -28.81
CA GLU A 23 -11.09 -17.60 -29.75
C GLU A 23 -11.24 -19.13 -29.89
N GLN A 24 -11.64 -19.83 -28.82
CA GLN A 24 -11.98 -21.26 -28.84
C GLN A 24 -13.34 -21.55 -29.52
N GLY A 25 -13.99 -20.56 -30.13
CA GLY A 25 -15.22 -20.72 -30.91
C GLY A 25 -16.52 -20.59 -30.10
N TYR A 26 -16.46 -20.12 -28.85
CA TYR A 26 -17.67 -19.84 -28.07
C TYR A 26 -18.36 -18.57 -28.57
N ASP A 27 -19.68 -18.64 -28.72
CA ASP A 27 -20.51 -17.46 -28.96
C ASP A 27 -20.46 -16.52 -27.73
N ARG A 28 -20.68 -15.21 -27.92
CA ARG A 28 -20.52 -14.18 -26.88
C ARG A 28 -21.29 -14.49 -25.61
N LEU A 29 -22.54 -14.93 -25.75
CA LEU A 29 -23.41 -15.32 -24.63
C LEU A 29 -22.86 -16.53 -23.88
N LYS A 30 -22.31 -17.53 -24.60
CA LYS A 30 -21.69 -18.71 -23.99
C LYS A 30 -20.36 -18.38 -23.32
N ALA A 31 -19.56 -17.50 -23.90
CA ALA A 31 -18.31 -17.02 -23.31
C ALA A 31 -18.56 -16.19 -22.04
N ALA A 32 -19.55 -15.30 -22.05
CA ALA A 32 -19.98 -14.52 -20.90
C ALA A 32 -20.52 -15.40 -19.75
N SER A 33 -21.35 -16.40 -20.08
CA SER A 33 -21.86 -17.37 -19.09
C SER A 33 -20.74 -18.24 -18.50
N PHE A 34 -19.74 -18.63 -19.31
CA PHE A 34 -18.58 -19.38 -18.84
C PHE A 34 -17.68 -18.54 -17.92
N ALA A 35 -17.44 -17.28 -18.27
CA ALA A 35 -16.66 -16.36 -17.44
C ALA A 35 -17.29 -16.21 -16.05
N TRP A 36 -18.62 -16.10 -15.97
CA TRP A 36 -19.35 -16.06 -14.70
C TRP A 36 -19.21 -17.36 -13.90
N THR A 37 -19.56 -18.51 -14.51
CA THR A 37 -19.66 -19.78 -13.77
C THR A 37 -18.30 -20.35 -13.35
N SER A 38 -17.26 -20.14 -14.16
CA SER A 38 -15.96 -20.78 -13.95
C SER A 38 -14.90 -19.83 -13.37
N THR A 39 -15.01 -18.52 -13.59
CA THR A 39 -13.96 -17.55 -13.20
C THR A 39 -14.35 -16.71 -11.99
N ALA A 40 -15.64 -16.45 -11.75
CA ALA A 40 -16.08 -15.59 -10.66
C ALA A 40 -15.68 -16.11 -9.26
N PHE A 41 -15.82 -17.42 -9.01
CA PHE A 41 -15.46 -18.04 -7.72
C PHE A 41 -13.94 -18.03 -7.46
N PRO A 42 -13.07 -18.44 -8.41
CA PRO A 42 -11.63 -18.29 -8.25
C PRO A 42 -11.18 -16.85 -7.96
N MET A 43 -11.73 -15.87 -8.67
CA MET A 43 -11.42 -14.46 -8.46
C MET A 43 -11.84 -13.97 -7.07
N LEU A 44 -13.04 -14.35 -6.61
CA LEU A 44 -13.51 -14.02 -5.26
C LEU A 44 -12.57 -14.60 -4.19
N THR A 45 -12.13 -15.84 -4.40
CA THR A 45 -11.23 -16.50 -3.45
C THR A 45 -9.87 -15.78 -3.40
N GLY A 46 -9.34 -15.36 -4.55
CA GLY A 46 -8.11 -14.56 -4.63
C GLY A 46 -8.21 -13.20 -3.93
N THR A 47 -9.32 -12.48 -4.12
CA THR A 47 -9.54 -11.18 -3.46
C THR A 47 -9.71 -11.34 -1.95
N LEU A 48 -10.41 -12.39 -1.49
CA LEU A 48 -10.54 -12.72 -0.06
C LEU A 48 -9.22 -13.12 0.59
N ILE A 49 -8.38 -13.91 -0.09
CA ILE A 49 -7.03 -14.27 0.40
C ILE A 49 -6.18 -13.01 0.55
N THR A 50 -6.25 -12.11 -0.43
CA THR A 50 -5.54 -10.83 -0.39
C THR A 50 -6.00 -9.99 0.80
N ALA A 51 -7.32 -9.86 1.00
CA ALA A 51 -7.87 -9.18 2.17
C ALA A 51 -7.45 -9.83 3.49
N ALA A 52 -7.47 -11.17 3.58
CA ALA A 52 -7.03 -11.91 4.77
C ALA A 52 -5.53 -11.68 5.07
N GLY A 53 -4.68 -11.52 4.05
CA GLY A 53 -3.27 -11.18 4.22
C GLY A 53 -3.03 -9.82 4.89
N PHE A 54 -3.96 -8.87 4.73
CA PHE A 54 -3.89 -7.57 5.40
C PHE A 54 -4.56 -7.56 6.79
N LEU A 55 -5.27 -8.63 7.18
CA LEU A 55 -5.98 -8.73 8.46
C LEU A 55 -5.07 -8.56 9.69
N PRO A 56 -3.85 -9.14 9.76
CA PRO A 56 -2.96 -8.96 10.92
C PRO A 56 -2.54 -7.50 11.15
N ILE A 57 -2.49 -6.71 10.07
CA ILE A 57 -2.12 -5.29 10.14
C ILE A 57 -3.29 -4.46 10.70
N ALA A 58 -4.54 -4.89 10.47
CA ALA A 58 -5.75 -4.21 10.94
C ALA A 58 -6.04 -4.44 12.44
N THR A 59 -5.60 -5.58 12.99
CA THR A 59 -5.79 -5.96 14.39
C THR A 59 -4.66 -5.49 15.32
N ALA A 60 -3.61 -4.87 14.77
CA ALA A 60 -2.54 -4.27 15.55
C ALA A 60 -3.06 -3.04 16.32
N ASN A 61 -3.03 -3.10 17.66
CA ASN A 61 -3.45 -2.00 18.54
C ASN A 61 -2.27 -1.06 18.86
N SER A 62 -1.86 -0.25 17.89
CA SER A 62 -0.86 0.82 18.09
C SER A 62 -1.28 2.11 17.37
N SER A 63 -0.58 3.22 17.63
CA SER A 63 -0.77 4.49 16.89
C SER A 63 -0.54 4.33 15.38
N THR A 64 0.34 3.39 14.98
CA THR A 64 0.49 2.94 13.59
C THR A 64 -0.74 2.17 13.10
N GLY A 65 -1.38 1.40 14.00
CA GLY A 65 -2.62 0.64 13.78
C GLY A 65 -3.82 1.49 13.37
N GLU A 66 -3.93 2.73 13.87
CA GLU A 66 -5.02 3.64 13.47
C GLU A 66 -4.92 4.01 11.97
N TYR A 67 -3.72 4.32 11.48
CA TYR A 67 -3.50 4.59 10.05
C TYR A 67 -3.69 3.36 9.18
N THR A 68 -3.15 2.22 9.60
CA THR A 68 -3.23 0.99 8.81
C THR A 68 -4.64 0.42 8.77
N ARG A 69 -5.47 0.62 9.82
CA ARG A 69 -6.87 0.21 9.86
C ARG A 69 -7.71 0.93 8.80
N SER A 70 -7.56 2.25 8.65
CA SER A 70 -8.27 3.01 7.60
C SER A 70 -7.85 2.55 6.21
N ILE A 71 -6.56 2.32 5.97
CA ILE A 71 -6.05 1.81 4.68
C ILE A 71 -6.63 0.42 4.40
N PHE A 72 -6.64 -0.46 5.40
CA PHE A 72 -7.19 -1.82 5.28
C PHE A 72 -8.68 -1.81 4.89
N GLN A 73 -9.50 -0.99 5.56
CA GLN A 73 -10.92 -0.89 5.26
C GLN A 73 -11.15 -0.40 3.83
N VAL A 74 -10.44 0.65 3.41
CA VAL A 74 -10.53 1.19 2.05
C VAL A 74 -10.12 0.15 1.01
N VAL A 75 -9.01 -0.56 1.22
CA VAL A 75 -8.52 -1.59 0.29
C VAL A 75 -9.49 -2.76 0.21
N THR A 76 -9.97 -3.26 1.35
CA THR A 76 -10.88 -4.42 1.40
C THR A 76 -12.21 -4.11 0.73
N ILE A 77 -12.81 -2.96 1.03
CA ILE A 77 -14.05 -2.52 0.39
C ILE A 77 -13.84 -2.31 -1.11
N SER A 78 -12.70 -1.71 -1.50
CA SER A 78 -12.38 -1.49 -2.92
C SER A 78 -12.19 -2.80 -3.69
N LEU A 79 -11.56 -3.82 -3.09
CA LEU A 79 -11.38 -5.14 -3.70
C LEU A 79 -12.71 -5.86 -3.90
N ILE A 80 -13.58 -5.85 -2.89
CA ILE A 80 -14.90 -6.47 -2.99
C ILE A 80 -15.76 -5.74 -4.02
N ALA A 81 -15.78 -4.40 -3.98
CA ALA A 81 -16.50 -3.60 -4.95
C ALA A 81 -15.96 -3.80 -6.38
N SER A 82 -14.64 -3.92 -6.54
CA SER A 82 -13.98 -4.26 -7.80
C SER A 82 -14.46 -5.60 -8.34
N TRP A 83 -14.41 -6.64 -7.51
CA TRP A 83 -14.86 -7.97 -7.91
C TRP A 83 -16.33 -7.96 -8.35
N VAL A 84 -17.22 -7.31 -7.60
CA VAL A 84 -18.63 -7.16 -7.99
C VAL A 84 -18.75 -6.43 -9.32
N ALA A 85 -17.99 -5.35 -9.51
CA ALA A 85 -17.99 -4.60 -10.75
C ALA A 85 -17.46 -5.42 -11.93
N ALA A 86 -16.36 -6.15 -11.78
CA ALA A 86 -15.80 -7.00 -12.82
C ALA A 86 -16.81 -8.11 -13.20
N VAL A 87 -17.36 -8.79 -12.21
CA VAL A 87 -18.27 -9.92 -12.40
C VAL A 87 -19.61 -9.47 -13.03
N MET A 88 -20.12 -8.28 -12.72
CA MET A 88 -21.36 -7.76 -13.32
C MET A 88 -21.15 -7.03 -14.66
N PHE A 89 -20.17 -6.13 -14.74
CA PHE A 89 -19.99 -5.26 -15.91
C PHE A 89 -19.19 -5.93 -17.03
N VAL A 90 -18.27 -6.85 -16.75
CA VAL A 90 -17.47 -7.48 -17.82
C VAL A 90 -18.31 -8.34 -18.76
N PRO A 91 -19.24 -9.20 -18.28
CA PRO A 91 -20.14 -9.93 -19.18
C PRO A 91 -21.01 -8.99 -20.03
N LEU A 92 -21.55 -7.93 -19.41
CA LEU A 92 -22.42 -6.94 -20.06
C LEU A 92 -21.68 -6.12 -21.13
N LEU A 93 -20.50 -5.62 -20.79
CA LEU A 93 -19.63 -4.88 -21.71
C LEU A 93 -19.05 -5.81 -22.76
N GLY A 94 -18.74 -7.05 -22.41
CA GLY A 94 -18.23 -8.05 -23.33
C GLY A 94 -19.24 -8.40 -24.43
N GLU A 95 -20.52 -8.54 -24.09
CA GLU A 95 -21.57 -8.77 -25.08
C GLU A 95 -21.70 -7.58 -26.07
N LYS A 96 -21.67 -6.35 -25.53
CA LYS A 96 -22.01 -5.12 -26.27
C LYS A 96 -20.83 -4.49 -27.01
N LEU A 97 -19.62 -4.58 -26.46
CA LEU A 97 -18.43 -3.84 -26.91
C LEU A 97 -17.39 -4.72 -27.60
N LEU A 98 -17.29 -6.02 -27.27
CA LEU A 98 -16.33 -6.89 -27.97
C LEU A 98 -16.82 -7.13 -29.41
N PRO A 99 -16.04 -6.79 -30.45
CA PRO A 99 -16.33 -7.25 -31.80
C PRO A 99 -16.29 -8.79 -31.83
N ASP A 100 -16.95 -9.43 -32.81
CA ASP A 100 -16.94 -10.90 -32.95
C ASP A 100 -15.51 -11.37 -33.20
N MET A 101 -14.75 -11.64 -32.14
CA MET A 101 -13.40 -12.21 -32.21
C MET A 101 -13.47 -13.61 -32.82
N ALA A 102 -14.61 -14.31 -32.68
CA ALA A 102 -14.90 -15.53 -33.42
C ALA A 102 -14.95 -15.32 -34.96
N LYS A 103 -15.54 -14.22 -35.44
CA LYS A 103 -15.52 -13.88 -36.89
C LYS A 103 -14.18 -13.33 -37.34
N ARG A 104 -13.44 -12.61 -36.50
CA ARG A 104 -12.07 -12.14 -36.82
C ARG A 104 -11.05 -13.28 -36.82
N ALA A 105 -11.17 -14.26 -35.94
CA ALA A 105 -10.37 -15.48 -35.97
C ALA A 105 -10.68 -16.29 -37.24
N ALA A 106 -11.96 -16.43 -37.59
CA ALA A 106 -12.40 -17.08 -38.83
C ALA A 106 -12.01 -16.31 -40.12
N GLN A 107 -11.95 -14.97 -40.09
CA GLN A 107 -11.51 -14.14 -41.22
C GLN A 107 -9.99 -14.02 -41.35
N LYS A 108 -9.24 -14.04 -40.25
CA LYS A 108 -7.78 -13.91 -40.27
C LYS A 108 -7.08 -15.23 -40.61
N TYR A 109 -7.73 -16.36 -40.33
CA TYR A 109 -7.25 -17.70 -40.64
C TYR A 109 -8.31 -18.43 -41.46
N GLY A 110 -8.35 -18.14 -42.77
CA GLY A 110 -9.33 -18.73 -43.67
C GLY A 110 -9.33 -20.26 -43.63
N GLY A 111 -10.50 -20.84 -43.35
CA GLY A 111 -10.95 -22.11 -43.94
C GLY A 111 -10.15 -23.38 -43.65
N SER A 112 -9.34 -23.45 -42.59
CA SER A 112 -8.77 -24.73 -42.15
C SER A 112 -9.31 -25.13 -40.79
N SER A 113 -10.13 -26.17 -40.81
CA SER A 113 -10.54 -27.00 -39.67
C SER A 113 -9.38 -27.84 -39.13
N GLU A 114 -8.22 -27.22 -38.89
CA GLU A 114 -7.14 -27.80 -38.08
C GLU A 114 -6.80 -26.80 -36.98
N GLY A 115 -7.07 -27.21 -35.75
CA GLY A 115 -6.97 -26.38 -34.56
C GLY A 115 -5.61 -25.70 -34.47
N HIS A 116 -5.61 -24.37 -34.60
CA HIS A 116 -4.46 -23.57 -34.26
C HIS A 116 -4.29 -23.64 -32.74
N ASP A 117 -3.48 -24.58 -32.28
CA ASP A 117 -3.15 -24.73 -30.87
C ASP A 117 -2.45 -23.44 -30.40
N PRO A 118 -3.07 -22.61 -29.54
CA PRO A 118 -2.49 -21.33 -29.06
C PRO A 118 -1.12 -21.53 -28.39
N TYR A 119 -0.80 -22.77 -28.03
CA TYR A 119 0.45 -23.23 -27.43
C TYR A 119 1.64 -23.37 -28.40
N SER A 120 1.49 -23.09 -29.70
CA SER A 120 2.60 -23.16 -30.66
C SER A 120 3.46 -21.90 -30.76
N THR A 121 3.09 -20.81 -30.06
CA THR A 121 3.82 -19.53 -30.08
C THR A 121 5.26 -19.68 -29.57
N ALA A 122 6.24 -19.01 -30.20
CA ALA A 122 7.67 -19.12 -29.84
C ALA A 122 7.96 -18.78 -28.36
N PHE A 123 7.17 -17.90 -27.75
CA PHE A 123 7.21 -17.61 -26.31
C PHE A 123 6.79 -18.83 -25.48
N TYR A 124 5.68 -19.48 -25.82
CA TYR A 124 5.18 -20.65 -25.12
C TYR A 124 6.16 -21.82 -25.19
N GLN A 125 6.80 -22.05 -26.34
CA GLN A 125 7.83 -23.08 -26.47
C GLN A 125 9.06 -22.81 -25.58
N ARG A 126 9.46 -21.54 -25.45
CA ARG A 126 10.56 -21.13 -24.55
C ARG A 126 10.19 -21.33 -23.08
N VAL A 127 9.01 -20.89 -22.67
CA VAL A 127 8.49 -21.12 -21.31
C VAL A 127 8.40 -22.62 -21.02
N ARG A 128 7.87 -23.41 -21.96
CA ARG A 128 7.77 -24.87 -21.83
C ARG A 128 9.14 -25.52 -21.65
N HIS A 129 10.17 -25.09 -22.36
CA HIS A 129 11.53 -25.59 -22.18
C HIS A 129 12.07 -25.29 -20.78
N VAL A 130 11.89 -24.07 -20.28
CA VAL A 130 12.30 -23.67 -18.93
C VAL A 130 11.55 -24.48 -17.87
N VAL A 131 10.22 -24.62 -18.00
CA VAL A 131 9.40 -25.40 -17.06
C VAL A 131 9.83 -26.87 -17.07
N THR A 132 10.05 -27.46 -18.25
CA THR A 132 10.50 -28.85 -18.38
C THR A 132 11.87 -29.05 -17.74
N PHE A 133 12.78 -28.08 -17.91
CA PHE A 133 14.08 -28.09 -17.24
C PHE A 133 13.94 -28.02 -15.71
N CYS A 134 13.08 -27.14 -15.19
CA CYS A 134 12.80 -27.01 -13.77
C CYS A 134 12.23 -28.30 -13.16
N VAL A 135 11.28 -28.94 -13.85
CA VAL A 135 10.68 -30.21 -13.40
C VAL A 135 11.70 -31.35 -13.44
N ARG A 136 12.56 -31.40 -14.47
CA ARG A 136 13.58 -32.45 -14.61
C ARG A 136 14.68 -32.33 -13.54
N HIS A 137 15.04 -31.10 -13.14
CA HIS A 137 16.04 -30.82 -12.11
C HIS A 137 15.41 -30.35 -10.79
N ARG A 138 14.33 -31.00 -10.34
CA ARG A 138 13.58 -30.63 -9.13
C ARG A 138 14.46 -30.38 -7.90
N LYS A 139 15.50 -31.18 -7.68
CA LYS A 139 16.42 -31.02 -6.53
C LYS A 139 17.21 -29.71 -6.62
N THR A 140 17.74 -29.37 -7.80
CA THR A 140 18.47 -28.14 -8.03
C THR A 140 17.58 -26.92 -7.85
N VAL A 141 16.34 -26.97 -8.35
CA VAL A 141 15.37 -25.88 -8.18
C VAL A 141 15.02 -25.67 -6.70
N ILE A 142 14.76 -26.76 -5.96
CA ILE A 142 14.46 -26.66 -4.52
C ILE A 142 15.64 -26.02 -3.76
N VAL A 143 16.87 -26.47 -4.02
CA VAL A 143 18.07 -25.93 -3.36
C VAL A 143 18.27 -24.46 -3.72
N LEU A 144 18.10 -24.09 -4.99
CA LEU A 144 18.23 -22.71 -5.45
C LEU A 144 17.18 -21.80 -4.80
N THR A 145 15.92 -22.22 -4.74
CA THR A 145 14.84 -21.46 -4.09
C THR A 145 15.12 -21.29 -2.60
N LEU A 146 15.58 -22.33 -1.92
CA LEU A 146 15.95 -22.25 -0.50
C LEU A 146 17.14 -21.32 -0.28
N ALA A 147 18.17 -21.40 -1.13
CA ALA A 147 19.32 -20.52 -1.08
C ALA A 147 18.93 -19.04 -1.31
N ALA A 148 18.07 -18.77 -2.29
CA ALA A 148 17.55 -17.44 -2.56
C ALA A 148 16.72 -16.89 -1.38
N PHE A 149 15.90 -17.74 -0.75
CA PHE A 149 15.14 -17.37 0.46
C PHE A 149 16.07 -16.99 1.62
N VAL A 150 17.08 -17.82 1.91
CA VAL A 150 18.06 -17.54 2.97
C VAL A 150 18.85 -16.27 2.66
N ALA A 151 19.25 -16.06 1.41
CA ALA A 151 19.95 -14.86 0.98
C ALA A 151 19.09 -13.60 1.18
N ALA A 152 17.79 -13.65 0.84
CA ALA A 152 16.86 -12.55 1.05
C ALA A 152 16.72 -12.19 2.54
N VAL A 153 16.60 -13.19 3.42
CA VAL A 153 16.53 -12.98 4.88
C VAL A 153 17.82 -12.36 5.42
N MET A 154 18.98 -12.80 4.93
CA MET A 154 20.27 -12.23 5.34
C MET A 154 20.43 -10.79 4.88
N LEU A 155 20.02 -10.47 3.64
CA LEU A 155 20.04 -9.10 3.12
C LEU A 155 19.08 -8.18 3.90
N PHE A 156 17.93 -8.70 4.31
CA PHE A 156 16.94 -7.91 5.07
C PHE A 156 17.49 -7.38 6.40
N ARG A 157 18.44 -8.10 7.02
CA ARG A 157 19.12 -7.63 8.24
C ARG A 157 20.00 -6.41 8.03
N LEU A 158 20.45 -6.16 6.81
CA LEU A 158 21.29 -5.00 6.45
C LEU A 158 20.44 -3.74 6.18
N VAL A 159 19.11 -3.87 6.09
CA VAL A 159 18.22 -2.75 5.78
C VAL A 159 17.91 -1.99 7.08
N PRO A 160 18.34 -0.72 7.23
CA PRO A 160 18.02 0.07 8.41
C PRO A 160 16.49 0.28 8.48
N GLN A 161 15.91 -0.12 9.61
CA GLN A 161 14.48 0.03 9.86
C GLN A 161 14.17 1.48 10.26
N GLN A 162 13.84 2.32 9.28
CA GLN A 162 13.33 3.67 9.51
C GLN A 162 11.82 3.61 9.72
N PHE A 163 11.36 3.78 10.97
CA PHE A 163 9.93 3.67 11.31
C PHE A 163 9.10 4.86 10.75
N PHE A 164 9.72 6.04 10.64
CA PHE A 164 9.17 7.20 9.93
C PHE A 164 10.31 8.00 9.30
N PRO A 165 10.22 8.42 8.02
CA PRO A 165 11.14 9.42 7.49
C PRO A 165 11.01 10.71 8.31
N ALA A 166 12.11 11.44 8.50
CA ALA A 166 12.07 12.74 9.15
C ALA A 166 11.02 13.62 8.45
N SER A 167 9.90 13.87 9.15
CA SER A 167 8.79 14.65 8.63
C SER A 167 9.31 15.99 8.12
N GLY A 168 9.01 16.32 6.86
CA GLY A 168 9.34 17.64 6.28
C GLY A 168 8.50 18.77 6.85
N ARG A 169 8.08 18.68 8.12
CA ARG A 169 7.31 19.71 8.80
C ARG A 169 8.24 20.80 9.30
N LEU A 170 7.77 22.03 9.17
CA LEU A 170 8.43 23.25 9.67
C LEU A 170 8.21 23.44 11.18
N GLU A 171 7.37 22.61 11.79
CA GLU A 171 7.04 22.62 13.21
C GLU A 171 8.11 21.85 13.99
N LEU A 172 8.77 22.54 14.92
CA LEU A 172 9.74 21.99 15.84
C LEU A 172 9.16 22.04 17.26
N MET A 173 9.20 20.90 17.96
CA MET A 173 8.71 20.79 19.33
C MET A 173 9.89 20.82 20.29
N VAL A 174 9.82 21.71 21.28
CA VAL A 174 10.82 21.82 22.36
C VAL A 174 10.14 21.53 23.69
N ASP A 175 10.58 20.49 24.37
CA ASP A 175 10.09 20.10 25.69
C ASP A 175 10.97 20.72 26.78
N LEU A 176 10.35 21.52 27.66
CA LEU A 176 11.00 22.11 28.82
C LEU A 176 10.51 21.37 30.08
N LYS A 177 11.39 20.57 30.68
CA LYS A 177 11.10 19.81 31.91
C LYS A 177 11.95 20.33 33.07
N LEU A 178 11.28 20.89 34.08
CA LEU A 178 11.91 21.27 35.35
C LEU A 178 11.96 20.08 36.31
N ALA A 179 12.72 20.23 37.40
CA ALA A 179 12.77 19.24 38.48
C ALA A 179 11.36 18.91 39.02
N GLU A 180 11.16 17.65 39.41
CA GLU A 180 9.88 17.20 39.98
C GLU A 180 9.53 18.01 41.24
N GLY A 181 8.27 18.47 41.32
CA GLY A 181 7.81 19.34 42.42
C GLY A 181 7.97 20.84 42.17
N ALA A 182 8.47 21.28 41.01
CA ALA A 182 8.48 22.70 40.65
C ALA A 182 7.06 23.28 40.58
N SER A 183 6.88 24.48 41.13
CA SER A 183 5.61 25.22 41.06
C SER A 183 5.35 25.73 39.64
N LEU A 184 4.08 25.88 39.27
CA LEU A 184 3.69 26.41 37.95
C LEU A 184 4.32 27.78 37.66
N LYS A 185 4.46 28.64 38.68
CA LYS A 185 5.12 29.95 38.56
C LYS A 185 6.60 29.86 38.23
N ALA A 186 7.30 28.84 38.72
CA ALA A 186 8.70 28.61 38.41
C ALA A 186 8.87 28.16 36.94
N THR A 187 7.97 27.30 36.47
CA THR A 187 7.92 26.87 35.07
C THR A 187 7.58 28.06 34.15
N GLU A 188 6.63 28.91 34.51
CA GLU A 188 6.26 30.13 33.76
C GLU A 188 7.43 31.11 33.64
N ALA A 189 8.21 31.30 34.71
CA ALA A 189 9.39 32.16 34.69
C ALA A 189 10.48 31.68 33.72
N GLU A 190 10.75 30.36 33.70
CA GLU A 190 11.69 29.79 32.73
C GLU A 190 11.15 29.80 31.30
N VAL A 191 9.83 29.65 31.12
CA VAL A 191 9.16 29.78 29.81
C VAL A 191 9.38 31.18 29.24
N LEU A 192 9.10 32.23 30.02
CA LEU A 192 9.29 33.63 29.60
C LEU A 192 10.75 33.94 29.24
N ARG A 193 11.70 33.35 29.96
CA ARG A 193 13.12 33.47 29.65
C ARG A 193 13.45 32.83 28.30
N LEU A 194 12.92 31.64 28.02
CA LEU A 194 13.12 30.96 26.74
C LEU A 194 12.43 31.72 25.58
N GLU A 195 11.24 32.27 25.80
CA GLU A 195 10.56 33.14 24.84
C GLU A 195 11.41 34.36 24.46
N GLY A 196 12.06 35.00 25.44
CA GLY A 196 12.99 36.10 25.21
C GLY A 196 14.13 35.70 24.28
N MET A 197 14.73 34.53 24.50
CA MET A 197 15.82 34.00 23.67
C MET A 197 15.35 33.60 22.26
N LEU A 198 14.11 33.12 22.12
CA LEU A 198 13.52 32.72 20.84
C LEU A 198 13.17 33.94 19.98
N LYS A 199 12.71 35.06 20.57
CA LYS A 199 12.40 36.31 19.85
C LYS A 199 13.61 36.93 19.15
N GLU A 200 14.80 36.75 19.71
CA GLU A 200 16.04 37.32 19.15
C GLU A 200 16.62 36.49 18.00
N ARG A 201 16.15 35.26 17.77
CA ARG A 201 16.65 34.38 16.71
C ARG A 201 15.93 34.62 15.39
N VAL A 202 16.70 34.98 14.37
CA VAL A 202 16.22 35.12 12.98
C VAL A 202 15.92 33.73 12.40
N GLY A 203 14.69 33.51 11.91
CA GLY A 203 14.25 32.26 11.26
C GLY A 203 13.10 31.53 11.93
N ILE A 204 12.48 32.12 12.95
CA ILE A 204 11.27 31.63 13.62
C ILE A 204 10.12 32.56 13.24
N ASP A 205 9.09 32.04 12.57
CA ASP A 205 7.90 32.81 12.15
C ASP A 205 6.95 33.02 13.32
N ASN A 206 6.69 31.96 14.09
CA ASN A 206 5.76 32.00 15.20
C ASN A 206 6.09 30.93 16.24
N TYR A 207 5.78 31.20 17.51
CA TYR A 207 5.93 30.22 18.58
C TYR A 207 4.73 30.26 19.51
N VAL A 208 4.35 29.09 20.05
CA VAL A 208 3.30 28.96 21.05
C VAL A 208 3.83 28.13 22.21
N ALA A 209 3.72 28.65 23.43
CA ALA A 209 4.10 27.97 24.65
C ALA A 209 2.86 27.42 25.37
N TYR A 210 2.89 26.14 25.73
CA TYR A 210 1.91 25.49 26.60
C TYR A 210 2.55 25.27 27.98
N VAL A 211 2.03 25.94 29.00
CA VAL A 211 2.57 25.89 30.38
C VAL A 211 1.70 24.98 31.23
N GLY A 212 2.29 23.96 31.85
CA GLY A 212 1.58 23.02 32.73
C GLY A 212 0.81 21.91 32.01
N THR A 213 0.72 21.95 30.69
CA THR A 213 0.09 20.93 29.84
C THR A 213 0.91 20.70 28.57
N GLY A 214 0.89 19.49 28.02
CA GLY A 214 1.37 19.25 26.66
C GLY A 214 0.51 19.95 25.61
N SER A 215 1.06 20.15 24.42
CA SER A 215 0.30 20.66 23.27
C SER A 215 -0.84 19.70 22.91
N PRO A 216 -1.99 20.22 22.41
CA PRO A 216 -3.07 19.37 21.93
C PRO A 216 -2.57 18.43 20.83
N ARG A 217 -3.02 17.18 20.83
CA ARG A 217 -2.61 16.18 19.82
C ARG A 217 -3.01 16.63 18.41
N PHE A 218 -2.09 17.26 17.67
CA PHE A 218 -2.31 17.74 16.30
C PHE A 218 -1.84 16.74 15.23
N TYR A 219 -1.07 15.72 15.62
CA TYR A 219 -0.72 14.57 14.78
C TYR A 219 -0.78 13.29 15.61
N LEU A 220 -1.28 12.20 15.00
CA LEU A 220 -1.61 10.97 15.74
C LEU A 220 -0.44 10.34 16.51
N PRO A 221 0.83 10.36 16.08
CA PRO A 221 1.93 9.83 16.89
C PRO A 221 2.46 10.80 17.95
N LEU A 222 1.85 11.97 18.18
CA LEU A 222 2.22 12.84 19.30
C LEU A 222 1.71 12.24 20.61
N ASP A 223 2.65 11.84 21.48
CA ASP A 223 2.32 11.47 22.84
C ASP A 223 1.84 12.69 23.61
N GLN A 224 0.61 12.61 24.08
CA GLN A 224 -0.01 13.67 24.86
C GLN A 224 0.53 13.59 26.30
N GLN A 225 1.43 14.50 26.65
CA GLN A 225 2.00 14.57 27.99
C GLN A 225 0.91 14.97 29.00
N LEU A 226 0.84 14.24 30.11
CA LEU A 226 -0.11 14.50 31.20
C LEU A 226 0.18 15.88 31.83
N PRO A 227 -0.86 16.62 32.27
CA PRO A 227 -0.67 17.91 32.93
C PRO A 227 0.25 17.78 34.15
N ALA A 228 1.36 18.53 34.15
CA ALA A 228 2.34 18.53 35.23
C ALA A 228 2.84 19.97 35.45
N THR A 229 2.90 20.40 36.71
CA THR A 229 3.31 21.77 37.06
C THR A 229 4.77 22.08 36.71
N SER A 230 5.59 21.04 36.51
CA SER A 230 7.00 21.11 36.14
C SER A 230 7.27 20.91 34.63
N PHE A 231 6.23 20.92 33.79
CA PHE A 231 6.36 20.69 32.35
C PHE A 231 5.79 21.85 31.52
N ALA A 232 6.52 22.25 30.49
CA ALA A 232 6.04 23.14 29.44
C ALA A 232 6.51 22.65 28.07
N GLN A 233 5.70 22.87 27.04
CA GLN A 233 6.01 22.47 25.67
C GLN A 233 5.87 23.66 24.73
N PHE A 234 6.89 23.88 23.89
CA PHE A 234 6.90 24.92 22.88
C PHE A 234 6.70 24.28 21.50
N VAL A 235 5.79 24.86 20.72
CA VAL A 235 5.64 24.57 19.29
C VAL A 235 6.19 25.77 18.53
N VAL A 236 7.32 25.59 17.86
CA VAL A 236 8.03 26.63 17.12
C VAL A 236 7.86 26.36 15.62
N LEU A 237 7.41 27.36 14.88
CA LEU A 237 7.29 27.30 13.43
C LEU A 237 8.52 27.98 12.79
N ALA A 238 9.35 27.19 12.12
CA ALA A 238 10.55 27.69 11.44
C ALA A 238 10.24 28.04 9.97
N GLU A 239 10.92 29.05 9.42
CA GLU A 239 10.74 29.46 8.02
C GLU A 239 11.18 28.37 7.00
N SER A 240 12.04 27.42 7.40
CA SER A 240 12.54 26.35 6.52
C SER A 240 12.97 25.08 7.25
N ILE A 241 12.92 23.94 6.57
CA ILE A 241 13.27 22.60 7.10
C ILE A 241 14.77 22.52 7.48
N GLU A 242 15.65 23.22 6.76
CA GLU A 242 17.09 23.30 7.08
C GLU A 242 17.34 24.08 8.38
N ARG A 243 16.60 25.17 8.61
CA ARG A 243 16.72 25.94 9.85
C ARG A 243 16.13 25.22 11.05
N ALA A 244 15.02 24.49 10.89
CA ALA A 244 14.47 23.62 11.92
C ALA A 244 15.52 22.60 12.41
N LYS A 245 16.26 21.98 11.50
CA LYS A 245 17.35 21.04 11.86
C LYS A 245 18.52 21.74 12.58
N SER A 246 18.85 22.97 12.21
CA SER A 246 19.91 23.74 12.88
C SER A 246 19.53 24.19 14.30
N CYS A 247 18.25 24.49 14.54
CA CYS A 247 17.72 24.83 15.87
C CYS A 247 17.61 23.60 16.79
N ALA A 248 17.46 22.40 16.24
CA ALA A 248 17.44 21.15 17.02
C ALA A 248 18.83 20.70 17.50
N ALA A 249 19.90 21.17 16.84
CA ALA A 249 21.26 20.66 17.01
C ALA A 249 22.14 21.47 17.98
N GLY A 250 21.63 22.56 18.57
CA GLY A 250 22.36 23.42 19.50
C GLY A 250 21.48 23.91 20.64
#